data_AF-A0A090QK48-F1
#
_entry.id   AF-A0A090QK48-F1
#
_cell.length_a   1.000
_cell.length_b   1.000
_cell.length_c   1.000
_cell.angle_alpha   90.00
_cell.angle_beta   90.00
_cell.angle_gamma   90.00
#
_symmetry.space_group_name_H-M   'P 1'
#
loop_
_entity.id
_entity.type
_entity.pdbx_description
1 polymer ?
#
loop_
_entity_poly.entity_id
_entity_poly.type
_entity_poly.pdbx_seq_one_letter_code
_entity_poly.pdbx_strand_id
1 'polypeptide(L)'
;MKKKKSRKSKTKFQNLSQSVLNILKNEPNKLFNYKQICAKLGIRDSSGRNQVIKKLHQLKAKDKIEEVDRGKFKIIKAIDYYTGILDVSSRGTGYVITEELQEDIMIPKRSIGQALDGDQVEVYVYHRRRGQQPEGEITKVLQRNKTEFVGTIEVHEKFAFVNIANPKITTDFFISKSNINGAKDGQVVLVEFLEWNDKQDSPNGKVKDILGDPGEHDTEIHAILAQYGLPYEFPIEVEKFTEQLDKTISKQEINKRRDMREDLTFTIDPKDAKDFDDALSFKVLENGNYEIGIHIADVSHYVKPGTVLDDEAYERATSVYLVDRVVPMLPEVLSNGVCSLNPHEDKLCFSAVFELDDKAVIHNQWFGRTVIHSDQRFAYEEAQHIIETQEDEIPEDISLSRKRTKIPTPIVQATLKLDELAKIMRAKRMQSGALSFDKTEVKFDLNENDEPVGVFFKTSKDANKLIEEFMLLANKKVAEFVGKRTAKNGDKKTFVYRIHDEPNDEKLNALAGVVKKFGHQLDLRDRNRVTSSLNKLLHDVKGAKEQNMLIP
;
A
#
# COMPACT_ATOMS: atom_id res chain seq x y z
N MET A 1 14.75 74.41 60.35
CA MET A 1 14.96 73.34 59.35
C MET A 1 14.33 72.03 59.82
N LYS A 2 13.34 71.49 59.12
CA LYS A 2 13.28 70.07 58.72
C LYS A 2 12.05 69.80 57.83
N LYS A 3 12.38 69.42 56.61
CA LYS A 3 11.58 69.04 55.44
C LYS A 3 10.32 68.20 55.75
N LYS A 4 9.16 68.67 55.28
CA LYS A 4 8.00 67.83 54.93
C LYS A 4 8.41 66.89 53.79
N LYS A 5 8.57 65.60 54.09
CA LYS A 5 8.73 64.55 53.08
C LYS A 5 7.36 64.26 52.47
N SER A 6 7.17 64.63 51.21
CA SER A 6 6.03 64.17 50.41
C SER A 6 6.14 62.65 50.18
N ARG A 7 5.02 61.96 50.42
CA ARG A 7 4.86 60.53 50.16
C ARG A 7 5.06 60.26 48.66
N LYS A 8 6.05 59.42 48.35
CA LYS A 8 6.24 58.81 47.01
C LYS A 8 5.01 57.98 46.65
N SER A 9 4.34 58.34 45.55
CA SER A 9 3.37 57.50 44.84
C SER A 9 4.10 56.28 44.24
N LYS A 10 4.06 55.15 44.94
CA LYS A 10 4.44 53.83 44.45
C LYS A 10 3.16 52.99 44.44
N THR A 11 2.77 52.55 43.23
CA THR A 11 1.79 51.51 42.81
C THR A 11 0.68 52.06 41.90
N LYS A 12 0.76 51.78 40.59
CA LYS A 12 -0.42 51.87 39.72
C LYS A 12 -0.51 50.89 38.54
N PHE A 13 0.51 50.09 38.22
CA PHE A 13 0.47 49.19 37.04
C PHE A 13 1.22 47.87 37.24
N GLN A 14 0.78 47.03 38.18
CA GLN A 14 1.53 45.81 38.53
C GLN A 14 1.48 44.68 37.48
N ASN A 15 0.77 44.82 36.35
CA ASN A 15 0.68 43.79 35.29
C ASN A 15 0.53 44.36 33.86
N LEU A 16 1.18 45.50 33.57
CA LEU A 16 0.97 46.23 32.30
C LEU A 16 1.25 45.39 31.04
N SER A 17 2.25 44.50 31.06
CA SER A 17 2.56 43.62 29.93
C SER A 17 1.40 42.68 29.60
N GLN A 18 0.75 42.10 30.62
CA GLN A 18 -0.36 41.17 30.43
C GLN A 18 -1.60 41.91 29.91
N SER A 19 -1.88 43.11 30.43
CA SER A 19 -3.02 43.92 29.99
C SER A 19 -2.86 44.37 28.53
N VAL A 20 -1.64 44.73 28.10
CA VAL A 20 -1.34 45.04 26.69
C VAL A 20 -1.55 43.81 25.80
N LEU A 21 -1.04 42.64 26.20
CA LEU A 21 -1.23 41.40 25.45
C LEU A 21 -2.71 41.00 25.34
N ASN A 22 -3.50 41.12 26.40
CA ASN A 22 -4.92 40.78 26.37
C ASN A 22 -5.70 41.66 25.38
N ILE A 23 -5.38 42.95 25.27
CA ILE A 23 -6.00 43.85 24.27
C ILE A 23 -5.69 43.38 22.84
N LEU A 24 -4.44 42.99 22.58
CA LEU A 24 -4.00 42.53 21.27
C LEU A 24 -4.54 41.12 20.95
N LYS A 25 -4.72 40.25 21.97
CA LYS A 25 -5.34 38.92 21.83
C LYS A 25 -6.83 39.01 21.48
N ASN A 26 -7.56 39.99 22.02
CA ASN A 26 -9.00 40.14 21.77
C ASN A 26 -9.33 40.57 20.34
N GLU A 27 -8.39 41.22 19.63
CA GLU A 27 -8.56 41.63 18.23
C GLU A 27 -7.26 41.30 17.45
N PRO A 28 -6.94 40.01 17.20
CA PRO A 28 -5.60 39.57 16.78
C PRO A 28 -5.20 40.04 15.38
N ASN A 29 -6.17 40.33 14.51
CA ASN A 29 -5.94 40.85 13.16
C ASN A 29 -5.87 42.39 13.10
N LYS A 30 -6.10 43.09 14.21
CA LYS A 30 -6.20 44.55 14.25
C LYS A 30 -4.88 45.18 14.68
N LEU A 31 -4.47 46.22 13.96
CA LEU A 31 -3.30 47.03 14.30
C LEU A 31 -3.66 48.05 15.38
N PHE A 32 -2.86 48.12 16.44
CA PHE A 32 -3.03 49.08 17.52
C PHE A 32 -1.80 49.97 17.69
N ASN A 33 -2.02 51.27 17.82
CA ASN A 33 -0.99 52.20 18.27
C ASN A 33 -1.03 52.39 19.80
N TYR A 34 0.03 52.97 20.36
CA TYR A 34 0.13 53.18 21.81
C TYR A 34 -1.02 54.03 22.38
N LYS A 35 -1.61 54.97 21.61
CA LYS A 35 -2.74 55.81 22.05
C LYS A 35 -4.01 54.98 22.20
N GLN A 36 -4.29 54.09 21.25
CA GLN A 36 -5.45 53.18 21.29
C GLN A 36 -5.34 52.19 22.45
N ILE A 37 -4.14 51.66 22.70
CA ILE A 37 -3.89 50.76 23.84
C ILE A 37 -4.04 51.53 25.16
N CYS A 38 -3.50 52.75 25.26
CA CYS A 38 -3.69 53.59 26.45
C CYS A 38 -5.16 53.93 26.70
N ALA A 39 -5.93 54.22 25.64
CA ALA A 39 -7.36 54.51 25.75
C ALA A 39 -8.14 53.31 26.30
N LYS A 40 -7.88 52.10 25.79
CA LYS A 40 -8.49 50.85 26.28
C LYS A 40 -8.08 50.49 27.71
N LEU A 41 -6.88 50.90 28.14
CA LEU A 41 -6.39 50.71 29.53
C LEU A 41 -6.81 51.84 30.49
N GLY A 42 -7.52 52.87 30.02
CA GLY A 42 -7.90 54.03 30.83
C GLY A 42 -6.72 54.94 31.24
N ILE A 43 -5.57 54.83 30.56
CA ILE A 43 -4.35 55.58 30.89
C ILE A 43 -4.35 56.94 30.20
N ARG A 44 -4.40 58.02 31.00
CA ARG A 44 -4.46 59.40 30.51
C ARG A 44 -3.23 60.24 30.86
N ASP A 45 -2.42 59.81 31.81
CA ASP A 45 -1.22 60.52 32.26
C ASP A 45 0.03 60.22 31.41
N SER A 46 0.94 61.19 31.32
CA SER A 46 2.15 61.08 30.49
C SER A 46 3.11 59.98 30.97
N SER A 47 3.14 59.69 32.27
CA SER A 47 3.99 58.63 32.85
C SER A 47 3.52 57.24 32.41
N GLY A 48 2.21 56.97 32.52
CA GLY A 48 1.60 55.71 32.07
C GLY A 48 1.75 55.48 30.56
N ARG A 49 1.63 56.53 29.73
CA ARG A 49 1.87 56.43 28.28
C ARG A 49 3.29 55.98 27.95
N ASN A 50 4.29 56.56 28.61
CA ASN A 50 5.70 56.16 28.42
C ASN A 50 5.96 54.72 28.89
N GLN A 51 5.27 54.25 29.93
CA GLN A 51 5.35 52.86 30.36
C GLN A 51 4.76 51.89 29.31
N VAL A 52 3.62 52.24 28.68
CA VAL A 52 3.03 51.43 27.60
C VAL A 52 3.95 51.36 26.39
N ILE A 53 4.54 52.48 25.95
CA ILE A 53 5.51 52.51 24.84
C ILE A 53 6.70 51.60 25.15
N LYS A 54 7.28 51.73 26.35
CA LYS A 54 8.40 50.87 26.78
C LYS A 54 8.01 49.39 26.79
N LYS A 55 6.79 49.05 27.21
CA LYS A 55 6.29 47.67 27.20
C LYS A 55 6.06 47.12 25.81
N LEU A 56 5.56 47.91 24.87
CA LEU A 56 5.41 47.48 23.48
C LEU A 56 6.77 47.14 22.86
N HIS A 57 7.79 47.97 23.05
CA HIS A 57 9.14 47.66 22.58
C HIS A 57 9.74 46.41 23.27
N GLN A 58 9.48 46.21 24.57
CA GLN A 58 9.91 45.00 25.27
C GLN A 58 9.20 43.72 24.78
N LEU A 59 7.91 43.83 24.42
CA LEU A 59 7.13 42.69 23.89
C LEU A 59 7.53 42.38 22.44
N LYS A 60 7.83 43.40 21.64
CA LYS A 60 8.40 43.26 20.30
C LYS A 60 9.76 42.57 20.36
N ALA A 61 10.65 43.01 21.26
CA ALA A 61 11.96 42.39 21.44
C ALA A 61 11.91 40.94 22.00
N LYS A 62 10.72 40.47 22.40
CA LYS A 62 10.46 39.10 22.85
C LYS A 62 9.60 38.31 21.87
N ASP A 63 9.42 38.82 20.64
CA ASP A 63 8.65 38.21 19.56
C ASP A 63 7.21 37.82 19.95
N LYS A 64 6.62 38.53 20.92
CA LYS A 64 5.21 38.31 21.30
C LYS A 64 4.24 39.13 20.45
N ILE A 65 4.75 40.21 19.85
CA ILE A 65 3.99 41.14 19.00
C ILE A 65 4.91 41.59 17.87
N GLU A 66 4.34 41.90 16.71
CA GLU A 66 5.08 42.49 15.60
C GLU A 66 4.62 43.93 15.34
N GLU A 67 5.55 44.77 14.88
CA GLU A 67 5.29 46.14 14.45
C GLU A 67 5.20 46.17 12.93
N VAL A 68 3.97 46.18 12.41
CA VAL A 68 3.70 46.10 10.96
C VAL A 68 3.92 47.45 10.27
N ASP A 69 3.52 48.54 10.94
CA ASP A 69 3.82 49.92 10.55
C ASP A 69 4.47 50.65 11.71
N ARG A 70 5.21 51.72 11.44
CA ARG A 70 5.81 52.60 12.46
C ARG A 70 4.78 52.99 13.54
N GLY A 71 4.97 52.50 14.76
CA GLY A 71 4.13 52.76 15.92
C GLY A 71 2.81 51.99 15.99
N LYS A 72 2.59 50.99 15.12
CA LYS A 72 1.40 50.11 15.14
C LYS A 72 1.80 48.65 15.33
N PHE A 73 1.22 48.00 16.32
CA PHE A 73 1.55 46.64 16.73
C PHE A 73 0.32 45.72 16.58
N LYS A 74 0.56 44.46 16.23
CA LYS A 74 -0.41 43.37 16.39
C LYS A 74 0.26 42.18 17.06
N ILE A 75 -0.55 41.27 17.59
CA ILE A 75 -0.03 40.02 18.15
C ILE A 75 0.49 39.12 17.03
N ILE A 76 1.64 38.48 17.23
CA ILE A 76 2.08 37.40 16.36
C ILE A 76 1.16 36.22 16.70
N LYS A 77 0.34 35.78 15.74
CA LYS A 77 -0.44 34.55 15.90
C LYS A 77 0.56 33.41 15.94
N ALA A 78 0.77 32.86 17.12
CA ALA A 78 1.31 31.52 17.21
C ALA A 78 0.15 30.60 16.78
N ILE A 79 0.17 30.11 15.53
CA ILE A 79 -0.59 28.91 15.20
C ILE A 79 0.22 27.81 15.83
N ASP A 80 -0.06 27.53 17.09
CA ASP A 80 0.65 26.50 17.85
C ASP A 80 0.08 25.11 17.56
N TYR A 81 -1.01 24.99 16.79
CA TYR A 81 -1.71 23.73 16.54
C TYR A 81 -1.54 23.27 15.10
N TYR A 82 -1.16 22.01 14.93
CA TYR A 82 -1.07 21.35 13.63
C TYR A 82 -1.87 20.05 13.66
N THR A 83 -2.25 19.57 12.48
CA THR A 83 -2.80 18.22 12.31
C THR A 83 -1.82 17.36 11.53
N GLY A 84 -1.68 16.10 11.92
CA GLY A 84 -0.80 15.16 11.24
C GLY A 84 -1.02 13.72 11.70
N ILE A 85 -0.21 12.82 11.16
CA ILE A 85 -0.22 11.40 11.51
C ILE A 85 0.88 11.14 12.55
N LEU A 86 0.53 10.47 13.63
CA LEU A 86 1.47 10.07 14.67
C LEU A 86 2.22 8.79 14.27
N ASP A 87 3.54 8.82 14.22
CA ASP A 87 4.41 7.65 14.14
C ASP A 87 5.12 7.43 15.47
N VAL A 88 4.84 6.32 16.15
CA VAL A 88 5.42 5.97 17.44
C VAL A 88 6.55 4.95 17.25
N SER A 89 7.72 5.27 17.78
CA SER A 89 8.84 4.33 17.87
C SER A 89 8.60 3.27 18.94
N SER A 90 9.26 2.11 18.84
CA SER A 90 9.23 1.06 19.89
C SER A 90 9.73 1.51 21.27
N ARG A 91 10.43 2.66 21.36
CA ARG A 91 10.84 3.29 22.62
C ARG A 91 9.76 4.20 23.21
N GLY A 92 8.63 4.36 22.52
CA GLY A 92 7.50 5.21 22.91
C GLY A 92 7.68 6.70 22.62
N THR A 93 8.69 7.11 21.86
CA THR A 93 8.78 8.49 21.34
C THR A 93 7.95 8.59 20.07
N GLY A 94 7.10 9.60 19.95
CA GLY A 94 6.26 9.85 18.79
C GLY A 94 6.81 10.94 17.88
N TYR A 95 6.42 10.92 16.61
CA TYR A 95 6.66 11.97 15.63
C TYR A 95 5.37 12.26 14.89
N VAL A 96 4.95 13.52 14.83
CA VAL A 96 3.78 13.93 14.04
C VAL A 96 4.26 14.45 12.69
N ILE A 97 3.89 13.73 11.64
CA ILE A 97 4.18 14.07 10.24
C ILE A 97 3.03 14.92 9.72
N THR A 98 3.34 16.13 9.23
CA THR A 98 2.36 17.08 8.70
C THR A 98 2.90 17.72 7.43
N GLU A 99 2.03 17.93 6.43
CA GLU A 99 2.39 18.62 5.19
C GLU A 99 2.69 20.11 5.40
N GLU A 100 2.25 20.67 6.54
CA GLU A 100 2.42 22.07 6.89
C GLU A 100 3.86 22.43 7.30
N LEU A 101 4.67 21.43 7.67
CA LEU A 101 6.05 21.60 8.11
C LEU A 101 6.99 20.70 7.31
N GLN A 102 8.22 21.17 7.11
CA GLN A 102 9.27 20.37 6.47
C GLN A 102 9.94 19.37 7.42
N GLU A 103 9.82 19.58 8.73
CA GLU A 103 10.41 18.75 9.77
C GLU A 103 9.29 18.14 10.62
N ASP A 104 9.41 16.85 10.95
CA ASP A 104 8.46 16.17 11.84
C ASP A 104 8.52 16.73 13.26
N ILE A 105 7.37 16.77 13.93
CA ILE A 105 7.23 17.27 15.29
C ILE A 105 7.47 16.11 16.27
N MET A 106 8.54 16.17 17.06
CA MET A 106 8.82 15.16 18.09
C MET A 106 7.86 15.31 19.28
N ILE A 107 7.23 14.20 19.66
CA ILE A 107 6.35 14.09 20.83
C ILE A 107 7.02 13.21 21.89
N PRO A 108 7.40 13.79 23.04
CA PRO A 108 7.89 13.00 24.17
C PRO A 108 6.83 12.00 24.62
N LYS A 109 7.24 10.80 25.08
CA LYS A 109 6.32 9.72 25.52
C LYS A 109 5.20 10.20 26.46
N ARG A 110 5.55 11.04 27.43
CA ARG A 110 4.61 11.62 28.42
C ARG A 110 3.55 12.56 27.84
N SER A 111 3.76 13.01 26.60
CA SER A 111 2.94 14.00 25.89
C SER A 111 2.19 13.39 24.70
N ILE A 112 2.24 12.06 24.54
CA ILE A 112 1.43 11.32 23.56
C ILE A 112 -0.03 11.20 24.06
N GLY A 113 -0.23 11.10 25.38
CA GLY A 113 -1.56 10.91 25.96
C GLY A 113 -2.17 9.57 25.53
N GLN A 114 -3.41 9.62 25.05
CA GLN A 114 -4.18 8.44 24.62
C GLN A 114 -4.06 8.14 23.13
N ALA A 115 -3.18 8.82 22.39
CA ALA A 115 -2.98 8.54 20.98
C ALA A 115 -2.21 7.24 20.78
N LEU A 116 -2.56 6.50 19.73
CA LEU A 116 -1.90 5.27 19.32
C LEU A 116 -1.15 5.50 17.99
N ASP A 117 -0.23 4.59 17.69
CA ASP A 117 0.52 4.62 16.43
C ASP A 117 -0.39 4.66 15.20
N GLY A 118 -0.11 5.58 14.29
CA GLY A 118 -0.85 5.86 13.07
C GLY A 118 -2.05 6.79 13.23
N ASP A 119 -2.48 7.13 14.45
CA ASP A 119 -3.64 8.01 14.65
C ASP A 119 -3.44 9.39 13.99
N GLN A 120 -4.54 9.94 13.47
CA GLN A 120 -4.58 11.35 13.08
C GLN A 120 -4.83 12.19 14.33
N VAL A 121 -3.92 13.11 14.60
CA VAL A 121 -3.88 13.87 15.86
C VAL A 121 -3.77 15.37 15.63
N GLU A 122 -4.30 16.13 16.59
CA GLU A 122 -3.99 17.54 16.77
C GLU A 122 -2.82 17.66 17.75
N VAL A 123 -1.80 18.42 17.37
CA VAL A 123 -0.57 18.63 18.15
C VAL A 123 -0.36 20.10 18.45
N TYR A 124 -0.08 20.43 19.71
CA TYR A 124 0.40 21.74 20.14
C TYR A 124 1.94 21.76 20.13
N VAL A 125 2.54 22.64 19.32
CA VAL A 125 3.99 22.79 19.16
C VAL A 125 4.53 23.85 20.11
N TYR A 126 5.55 23.49 20.89
CA TYR A 126 6.21 24.42 21.80
C TYR A 126 7.03 25.48 21.05
N HIS A 127 7.21 26.65 21.67
CA HIS A 127 7.99 27.74 21.07
C HIS A 127 9.46 27.33 20.79
N ARG A 128 9.82 27.35 19.50
CA ARG A 128 11.10 26.88 18.96
C ARG A 128 12.30 27.78 19.33
N ARG A 129 13.46 27.17 19.62
CA ARG A 129 14.79 27.81 19.49
C ARG A 129 15.38 27.49 18.11
N ARG A 130 15.95 28.49 17.44
CA ARG A 130 16.46 28.37 16.06
C ARG A 130 17.45 27.20 15.94
N GLY A 131 17.17 26.26 15.02
CA GLY A 131 18.03 25.10 14.71
C GLY A 131 17.74 23.82 15.50
N GLN A 132 16.69 23.77 16.32
CA GLN A 132 16.22 22.53 16.96
C GLN A 132 14.98 21.97 16.26
N GLN A 133 14.83 20.64 16.33
CA GLN A 133 13.64 19.93 15.87
C GLN A 133 12.40 20.47 16.61
N PRO A 134 11.25 20.63 15.94
CA PRO A 134 10.01 20.99 16.61
C PRO A 134 9.63 19.94 17.66
N GLU A 135 9.23 20.38 18.85
CA GLU A 135 8.70 19.51 19.90
C GLU A 135 7.28 19.94 20.24
N GLY A 136 6.41 18.99 20.60
CA GLY A 136 5.02 19.29 20.93
C GLY A 136 4.37 18.29 21.90
N GLU A 137 3.09 18.52 22.15
CA GLU A 137 2.20 17.59 22.85
C GLU A 137 0.92 17.35 22.07
N ILE A 138 0.40 16.14 22.13
CA ILE A 138 -0.87 15.80 21.50
C ILE A 138 -2.00 16.36 22.36
N THR A 139 -2.88 17.13 21.74
CA THR A 139 -4.03 17.74 22.40
C THR A 139 -5.32 16.99 22.13
N LYS A 140 -5.42 16.31 20.98
CA LYS A 140 -6.60 15.54 20.62
C LYS A 140 -6.30 14.44 19.61
N VAL A 141 -6.94 13.29 19.78
CA VAL A 141 -7.07 12.29 18.71
C VAL A 141 -8.27 12.67 17.84
N LEU A 142 -8.01 12.97 16.56
CA LEU A 142 -9.04 13.37 15.60
C LEU A 142 -9.70 12.15 14.96
N GLN A 143 -8.88 11.17 14.57
CA GLN A 143 -9.33 9.91 13.98
C GLN A 143 -8.38 8.79 14.41
N ARG A 144 -8.96 7.68 14.87
CA ARG A 144 -8.21 6.45 15.17
C ARG A 144 -7.82 5.76 13.87
N ASN A 145 -6.59 5.28 13.79
CA ASN A 145 -6.11 4.53 12.63
C ASN A 145 -6.56 3.07 12.67
N LYS A 146 -6.50 2.44 13.85
CA LYS A 146 -6.95 1.07 14.07
C LYS A 146 -7.78 0.97 15.34
N THR A 147 -8.81 0.13 15.28
CA THR A 147 -9.68 -0.19 16.42
C THR A 147 -9.54 -1.65 16.86
N GLU A 148 -8.77 -2.47 16.16
CA GLU A 148 -8.58 -3.88 16.45
C GLU A 148 -7.10 -4.17 16.64
N PHE A 149 -6.77 -4.93 17.70
CA PHE A 149 -5.40 -5.21 18.09
C PHE A 149 -5.25 -6.68 18.49
N VAL A 150 -4.12 -7.28 18.13
CA VAL A 150 -3.77 -8.64 18.52
C VAL A 150 -2.90 -8.60 19.77
N GLY A 151 -3.20 -9.46 20.73
CA GLY A 151 -2.42 -9.58 21.96
C GLY A 151 -2.69 -10.86 22.73
N THR A 152 -1.92 -11.06 23.80
CA THR A 152 -2.12 -12.19 24.71
C THR A 152 -2.95 -11.75 25.90
N ILE A 153 -4.00 -12.50 26.23
CA ILE A 153 -4.90 -12.18 27.34
C ILE A 153 -4.37 -12.74 28.66
N GLU A 154 -4.37 -11.92 29.70
CA GLU A 154 -4.12 -12.27 31.09
C GLU A 154 -5.42 -12.19 31.87
N VAL A 155 -5.99 -13.34 32.26
CA VAL A 155 -7.31 -13.43 32.87
C VAL A 155 -7.22 -13.50 34.39
N HIS A 156 -7.89 -12.56 35.07
CA HIS A 156 -8.06 -12.54 36.52
C HIS A 156 -9.53 -12.86 36.90
N GLU A 157 -9.83 -12.99 38.20
CA GLU A 157 -11.14 -13.42 38.70
C GLU A 157 -12.33 -12.54 38.22
N LYS A 158 -12.08 -11.24 38.00
CA LYS A 158 -13.14 -10.23 37.72
C LYS A 158 -12.90 -9.40 36.46
N PHE A 159 -11.75 -9.51 35.83
CA PHE A 159 -11.34 -8.73 34.66
C PHE A 159 -10.17 -9.44 33.97
N ALA A 160 -9.78 -8.97 32.80
CA ALA A 160 -8.57 -9.39 32.13
C ALA A 160 -7.81 -8.18 31.57
N PHE A 161 -6.54 -8.36 31.27
CA PHE A 161 -5.75 -7.44 30.47
C PHE A 161 -5.33 -8.12 29.17
N VAL A 162 -5.19 -7.37 28.09
CA VAL A 162 -4.62 -7.87 26.83
C VAL A 162 -3.34 -7.11 26.53
N ASN A 163 -2.22 -7.84 26.52
CA ASN A 163 -0.91 -7.32 26.17
C ASN A 163 -0.74 -7.34 24.65
N ILE A 164 -0.66 -6.16 24.03
CA ILE A 164 -0.62 -6.04 22.57
C ILE A 164 0.74 -6.52 22.03
N ALA A 165 0.71 -7.34 20.98
CA ALA A 165 1.91 -7.90 20.34
C ALA A 165 2.76 -6.83 19.61
N ASN A 166 2.12 -5.75 19.14
CA ASN A 166 2.81 -4.65 18.46
C ASN A 166 3.63 -3.80 19.45
N PRO A 167 4.98 -3.76 19.36
CA PRO A 167 5.82 -3.03 20.31
C PRO A 167 5.68 -1.50 20.23
N LYS A 168 5.03 -0.96 19.19
CA LYS A 168 4.71 0.47 19.09
C LYS A 168 3.51 0.87 19.97
N ILE A 169 2.68 -0.10 20.36
CA ILE A 169 1.55 0.13 21.26
C ILE A 169 2.03 -0.11 22.69
N THR A 170 2.31 0.97 23.42
CA THR A 170 2.93 0.88 24.75
C THR A 170 1.92 0.79 25.90
N THR A 171 0.70 0.35 25.62
CA THR A 171 -0.39 0.15 26.59
C THR A 171 -1.00 -1.23 26.41
N ASP A 172 -1.50 -1.79 27.49
CA ASP A 172 -2.41 -2.94 27.49
C ASP A 172 -3.86 -2.48 27.30
N PHE A 173 -4.78 -3.44 27.11
CA PHE A 173 -6.22 -3.18 27.08
C PHE A 173 -6.88 -3.81 28.29
N PHE A 174 -7.68 -3.03 29.02
CA PHE A 174 -8.52 -3.54 30.10
C PHE A 174 -9.80 -4.17 29.55
N ILE A 175 -10.09 -5.40 29.95
CA ILE A 175 -11.27 -6.17 29.54
C ILE A 175 -12.12 -6.47 30.76
N SER A 176 -13.36 -5.98 30.75
CA SER A 176 -14.33 -6.31 31.80
C SER A 176 -14.78 -7.78 31.70
N LYS A 177 -15.26 -8.37 32.80
CA LYS A 177 -15.70 -9.79 32.83
C LYS A 177 -16.69 -10.16 31.73
N SER A 178 -17.62 -9.27 31.39
CA SER A 178 -18.62 -9.52 30.34
C SER A 178 -18.02 -9.52 28.92
N ASN A 179 -16.83 -8.94 28.76
CA ASN A 179 -16.18 -8.71 27.47
C ASN A 179 -15.02 -9.68 27.20
N ILE A 180 -14.77 -10.66 28.07
CA ILE A 180 -13.71 -11.68 27.90
C ILE A 180 -14.08 -12.69 26.80
N ASN A 181 -15.36 -12.82 26.46
CA ASN A 181 -15.87 -13.73 25.43
C ASN A 181 -15.43 -15.20 25.60
N GLY A 182 -15.20 -15.65 26.84
CA GLY A 182 -14.79 -17.03 27.13
C GLY A 182 -13.31 -17.35 26.89
N ALA A 183 -12.49 -16.35 26.54
CA ALA A 183 -11.05 -16.52 26.40
C ALA A 183 -10.41 -17.03 27.70
N LYS A 184 -9.44 -17.94 27.56
CA LYS A 184 -8.66 -18.49 28.68
C LYS A 184 -7.37 -17.70 28.86
N ASP A 185 -6.82 -17.74 30.07
CA ASP A 185 -5.54 -17.14 30.39
C ASP A 185 -4.42 -17.63 29.44
N GLY A 186 -3.61 -16.71 28.94
CA GLY A 186 -2.50 -16.99 28.04
C GLY A 186 -2.84 -17.13 26.57
N GLN A 187 -4.13 -17.06 26.17
CA GLN A 187 -4.52 -17.18 24.76
C GLN A 187 -4.22 -15.92 23.95
N VAL A 188 -3.95 -16.12 22.67
CA VAL A 188 -3.88 -15.02 21.70
C VAL A 188 -5.31 -14.63 21.31
N VAL A 189 -5.63 -13.34 21.41
CA VAL A 189 -6.95 -12.79 21.15
C VAL A 189 -6.88 -11.56 20.25
N LEU A 190 -7.97 -11.33 19.50
CA LEU A 190 -8.24 -10.08 18.83
C LEU A 190 -9.12 -9.21 19.74
N VAL A 191 -8.61 -8.07 20.17
CA VAL A 191 -9.34 -7.10 20.99
C VAL A 191 -9.81 -5.91 20.17
N GLU A 192 -11.09 -5.55 20.33
CA GLU A 192 -11.68 -4.33 19.78
C GLU A 192 -11.62 -3.21 20.83
N PHE A 193 -11.11 -2.05 20.44
CA PHE A 193 -11.08 -0.81 21.22
C PHE A 193 -12.51 -0.30 21.43
N LEU A 194 -12.86 0.02 22.68
CA LEU A 194 -14.16 0.62 23.02
C LEU A 194 -14.01 2.11 23.35
N GLU A 195 -13.34 2.41 24.46
CA GLU A 195 -13.16 3.77 24.95
C GLU A 195 -11.87 3.92 25.73
N TRP A 196 -11.34 5.14 25.78
CA TRP A 196 -10.20 5.48 26.62
C TRP A 196 -10.41 6.89 27.16
N ASN A 197 -10.62 7.00 28.47
CA ASN A 197 -10.86 8.29 29.13
C ASN A 197 -9.62 8.77 29.91
N ASP A 198 -9.55 10.08 30.18
CA ASP A 198 -8.36 10.73 30.80
C ASP A 198 -8.03 10.25 32.22
N LYS A 199 -8.89 9.43 32.81
CA LYS A 199 -8.72 8.88 34.16
C LYS A 199 -8.25 7.43 34.15
N GLN A 200 -8.13 6.83 32.97
CA GLN A 200 -7.73 5.44 32.80
C GLN A 200 -6.29 5.36 32.30
N ASP A 201 -5.53 4.46 32.92
CA ASP A 201 -4.19 4.13 32.47
C ASP A 201 -4.21 3.33 31.15
N SER A 202 -5.27 2.55 30.94
CA SER A 202 -5.43 1.64 29.79
C SER A 202 -6.80 1.81 29.10
N PRO A 203 -6.89 1.69 27.77
CA PRO A 203 -8.16 1.65 27.06
C PRO A 203 -9.02 0.45 27.48
N ASN A 204 -10.34 0.65 27.52
CA ASN A 204 -11.31 -0.43 27.61
C ASN A 204 -11.42 -1.13 26.26
N GLY A 205 -11.45 -2.47 26.28
CA GLY A 205 -11.68 -3.29 25.10
C GLY A 205 -12.71 -4.40 25.32
N LYS A 206 -13.00 -5.13 24.24
CA LYS A 206 -13.67 -6.42 24.27
C LYS A 206 -12.94 -7.43 23.40
N VAL A 207 -12.91 -8.68 23.84
CA VAL A 207 -12.43 -9.79 23.00
C VAL A 207 -13.42 -9.97 21.87
N LYS A 208 -13.00 -9.62 20.67
CA LYS A 208 -13.77 -9.83 19.44
C LYS A 208 -13.64 -11.30 19.03
N ASP A 209 -12.44 -11.85 19.09
CA ASP A 209 -12.17 -13.23 18.70
C ASP A 209 -11.03 -13.88 19.49
N ILE A 210 -11.06 -15.20 19.61
CA ILE A 210 -10.04 -16.03 20.27
C ILE A 210 -9.27 -16.78 19.19
N LEU A 211 -8.04 -16.35 18.93
CA LEU A 211 -7.23 -16.90 17.83
C LEU A 211 -6.66 -18.28 18.18
N GLY A 212 -6.36 -18.52 19.46
CA GLY A 212 -5.92 -19.82 19.96
C GLY A 212 -4.79 -19.72 20.98
N ASP A 213 -4.07 -20.83 21.15
CA ASP A 213 -2.94 -20.92 22.06
C ASP A 213 -1.64 -20.46 21.35
N PRO A 214 -0.74 -19.70 22.03
CA PRO A 214 0.51 -19.24 21.44
C PRO A 214 1.40 -20.40 20.98
N GLY A 215 2.06 -20.25 19.84
CA GLY A 215 2.95 -21.25 19.25
C GLY A 215 2.27 -22.30 18.36
N GLU A 216 0.94 -22.34 18.33
CA GLU A 216 0.20 -23.14 17.33
C GLU A 216 0.22 -22.42 15.98
N HIS A 217 0.47 -23.18 14.90
CA HIS A 217 0.67 -22.63 13.54
C HIS A 217 -0.49 -21.73 13.08
N ASP A 218 -1.72 -22.21 13.19
CA ASP A 218 -2.91 -21.44 12.81
C ASP A 218 -3.08 -20.16 13.66
N THR A 219 -2.79 -20.24 14.96
CA THR A 219 -2.87 -19.08 15.85
C THR A 219 -1.90 -17.97 15.40
N GLU A 220 -0.66 -18.33 15.09
CA GLU A 220 0.37 -17.38 14.66
C GLU A 220 0.03 -16.74 13.30
N ILE A 221 -0.48 -17.54 12.36
CA ILE A 221 -0.93 -17.03 11.05
C ILE A 221 -2.12 -16.09 11.20
N HIS A 222 -3.15 -16.47 11.97
CA HIS A 222 -4.31 -15.60 12.21
C HIS A 222 -3.92 -14.31 12.95
N ALA A 223 -2.97 -14.39 13.88
CA ALA A 223 -2.42 -13.23 14.57
C ALA A 223 -1.74 -12.25 13.61
N ILE A 224 -0.92 -12.76 12.67
CA ILE A 224 -0.28 -11.94 11.63
C ILE A 224 -1.35 -11.29 10.74
N LEU A 225 -2.30 -12.06 10.23
CA LEU A 225 -3.37 -11.56 9.37
C LEU A 225 -4.16 -10.44 10.06
N ALA A 226 -4.60 -10.66 11.30
CA ALA A 226 -5.33 -9.66 12.07
C ALA A 226 -4.48 -8.41 12.38
N GLN A 227 -3.18 -8.56 12.65
CA GLN A 227 -2.26 -7.43 12.87
C GLN A 227 -2.17 -6.51 11.63
N TYR A 228 -2.16 -7.10 10.44
CA TYR A 228 -2.17 -6.37 9.17
C TYR A 228 -3.57 -5.92 8.73
N GLY A 229 -4.64 -6.30 9.45
CA GLY A 229 -6.02 -5.97 9.10
C GLY A 229 -6.52 -6.76 7.90
N LEU A 230 -6.00 -7.98 7.70
CA LEU A 230 -6.37 -8.84 6.59
C LEU A 230 -7.45 -9.83 7.05
N PRO A 231 -8.70 -9.71 6.58
CA PRO A 231 -9.78 -10.60 6.98
C PRO A 231 -9.57 -11.99 6.37
N TYR A 232 -9.54 -13.02 7.21
CA TYR A 232 -9.34 -14.41 6.77
C TYR A 232 -10.66 -15.10 6.40
N GLU A 233 -11.80 -14.65 6.93
CA GLU A 233 -13.15 -15.14 6.60
C GLU A 233 -13.93 -14.14 5.75
N PHE A 234 -14.89 -14.62 4.97
CA PHE A 234 -15.86 -13.77 4.28
C PHE A 234 -17.06 -13.50 5.18
N PRO A 235 -17.65 -12.30 5.12
CA PRO A 235 -18.93 -12.04 5.78
C PRO A 235 -20.03 -12.98 5.29
N ILE A 236 -20.92 -13.42 6.20
CA ILE A 236 -22.00 -14.38 5.90
C ILE A 236 -22.90 -13.90 4.75
N GLU A 237 -23.14 -12.59 4.66
CA GLU A 237 -23.89 -11.97 3.57
C GLU A 237 -23.21 -12.13 2.21
N VAL A 238 -21.88 -12.09 2.15
CA VAL A 238 -21.10 -12.30 0.93
C VAL A 238 -21.18 -13.75 0.50
N GLU A 239 -21.05 -14.69 1.44
CA GLU A 239 -21.20 -16.12 1.16
C GLU A 239 -22.59 -16.44 0.61
N LYS A 240 -23.65 -16.00 1.30
CA LYS A 240 -25.04 -16.19 0.86
C LYS A 240 -25.33 -15.58 -0.50
N PHE A 241 -24.78 -14.38 -0.78
CA PHE A 241 -24.93 -13.76 -2.09
C PHE A 241 -24.27 -14.61 -3.18
N THR A 242 -23.09 -15.16 -2.90
CA THR A 242 -22.32 -15.97 -3.84
C THR A 242 -22.96 -17.34 -4.11
N GLU A 243 -23.61 -17.93 -3.10
CA GLU A 243 -24.38 -19.17 -3.26
C GLU A 243 -25.55 -19.01 -4.25
N GLN A 244 -26.21 -17.84 -4.24
CA GLN A 244 -27.38 -17.53 -5.07
C GLN A 244 -27.04 -17.08 -6.49
N LEU A 245 -25.77 -16.81 -6.77
CA LEU A 245 -25.32 -16.30 -8.06
C LEU A 245 -25.52 -17.35 -9.17
N ASP A 246 -26.13 -16.94 -10.29
CA ASP A 246 -26.22 -17.79 -11.48
C ASP A 246 -24.83 -17.95 -12.11
N LYS A 247 -24.33 -19.18 -12.05
CA LYS A 247 -23.00 -19.58 -12.50
C LYS A 247 -23.02 -20.15 -13.92
N THR A 248 -24.21 -20.26 -14.53
CA THR A 248 -24.37 -20.90 -15.84
C THR A 248 -24.06 -19.93 -16.98
N ILE A 249 -23.33 -20.42 -17.99
CA ILE A 249 -23.06 -19.64 -19.20
C ILE A 249 -24.21 -19.86 -20.18
N SER A 250 -25.13 -18.90 -20.24
CA SER A 250 -26.29 -18.98 -21.12
C SER A 250 -25.93 -18.77 -22.60
N LYS A 251 -26.69 -19.37 -23.51
CA LYS A 251 -26.58 -19.13 -24.96
C LYS A 251 -26.74 -17.65 -25.34
N GLN A 252 -27.58 -16.92 -24.60
CA GLN A 252 -27.77 -15.49 -24.80
C GLN A 252 -26.51 -14.70 -24.48
N GLU A 253 -25.74 -15.12 -23.47
CA GLU A 253 -24.48 -14.47 -23.13
C GLU A 253 -23.38 -14.81 -24.13
N ILE A 254 -23.30 -16.06 -24.59
CA ILE A 254 -22.39 -16.49 -25.67
C ILE A 254 -22.60 -15.63 -26.92
N ASN A 255 -23.86 -15.41 -27.34
CA ASN A 255 -24.18 -14.63 -28.54
C ASN A 255 -23.77 -13.15 -28.49
N LYS A 256 -23.42 -12.60 -27.31
CA LYS A 256 -22.93 -11.22 -27.17
C LYS A 256 -21.41 -11.11 -27.28
N ARG A 257 -20.72 -12.24 -27.36
CA ARG A 257 -19.26 -12.34 -27.27
C ARG A 257 -18.69 -12.84 -28.59
N ARG A 258 -17.42 -12.54 -28.85
CA ARG A 258 -16.69 -13.22 -29.92
C ARG A 258 -16.46 -14.66 -29.48
N ASP A 259 -16.98 -15.61 -30.25
CA ASP A 259 -16.80 -17.03 -29.98
C ASP A 259 -15.40 -17.46 -30.46
N MET A 260 -14.60 -17.97 -29.53
CA MET A 260 -13.23 -18.45 -29.75
C MET A 260 -13.06 -19.85 -29.14
N ARG A 261 -14.15 -20.59 -28.92
CA ARG A 261 -14.11 -21.95 -28.33
C ARG A 261 -13.44 -22.99 -29.22
N GLU A 262 -13.35 -22.72 -30.52
CA GLU A 262 -12.69 -23.59 -31.49
C GLU A 262 -11.22 -23.18 -31.74
N ASP A 263 -10.79 -22.05 -31.19
CA ASP A 263 -9.39 -21.60 -31.32
C ASP A 263 -8.55 -22.27 -30.23
N LEU A 264 -7.42 -22.87 -30.62
CA LEU A 264 -6.55 -23.61 -29.70
C LEU A 264 -6.13 -22.72 -28.53
N THR A 265 -6.48 -23.10 -27.31
CA THR A 265 -6.32 -22.27 -26.10
C THR A 265 -5.76 -23.07 -24.93
N PHE A 266 -4.85 -22.50 -24.14
CA PHE A 266 -4.32 -23.15 -22.93
C PHE A 266 -3.83 -22.16 -21.88
N THR A 267 -3.69 -22.64 -20.64
CA THR A 267 -3.12 -21.88 -19.50
C THR A 267 -1.74 -22.43 -19.13
N ILE A 268 -0.86 -21.59 -18.56
CA ILE A 268 0.45 -22.00 -18.03
C ILE A 268 0.67 -21.32 -16.67
N ASP A 269 0.59 -22.10 -15.61
CA ASP A 269 0.51 -21.60 -14.24
C ASP A 269 1.45 -22.37 -13.29
N PRO A 270 1.65 -21.91 -12.04
CA PRO A 270 2.27 -22.75 -11.01
C PRO A 270 1.45 -24.04 -10.81
N LYS A 271 2.14 -25.16 -10.55
CA LYS A 271 1.48 -26.47 -10.32
C LYS A 271 0.37 -26.43 -9.26
N ASP A 272 0.55 -25.62 -8.22
CA ASP A 272 -0.35 -25.51 -7.06
C ASP A 272 -1.46 -24.47 -7.24
N ALA A 273 -1.47 -23.72 -8.36
CA ALA A 273 -2.50 -22.72 -8.65
C ALA A 273 -3.85 -23.36 -8.96
N LYS A 274 -4.93 -22.71 -8.53
CA LYS A 274 -6.34 -23.14 -8.74
C LYS A 274 -7.18 -22.08 -9.46
N ASP A 275 -6.70 -20.85 -9.44
CA ASP A 275 -7.23 -19.62 -10.00
C ASP A 275 -6.46 -19.26 -11.28
N PHE A 276 -6.89 -19.80 -12.43
CA PHE A 276 -6.28 -19.51 -13.73
C PHE A 276 -6.90 -18.25 -14.30
N ASP A 277 -6.27 -17.10 -14.07
CA ASP A 277 -6.80 -15.80 -14.49
C ASP A 277 -6.57 -15.51 -15.98
N ASP A 278 -5.56 -16.14 -16.58
CA ASP A 278 -5.17 -15.90 -17.95
C ASP A 278 -4.96 -17.17 -18.80
N ALA A 279 -5.26 -17.03 -20.10
CA ALA A 279 -5.05 -18.07 -21.11
C ALA A 279 -4.55 -17.46 -22.42
N LEU A 280 -3.79 -18.23 -23.18
CA LEU A 280 -3.32 -17.87 -24.52
C LEU A 280 -4.01 -18.73 -25.57
N SER A 281 -4.54 -18.10 -26.62
CA SER A 281 -4.96 -18.79 -27.84
C SER A 281 -4.01 -18.55 -28.99
N PHE A 282 -3.93 -19.52 -29.90
CA PHE A 282 -3.01 -19.50 -31.02
C PHE A 282 -3.64 -20.05 -32.30
N LYS A 283 -3.50 -19.30 -33.39
CA LYS A 283 -3.99 -19.68 -34.72
C LYS A 283 -3.10 -19.16 -35.82
N VAL A 284 -2.78 -20.01 -36.79
CA VAL A 284 -2.08 -19.61 -38.02
C VAL A 284 -3.13 -19.11 -39.02
N LEU A 285 -2.92 -17.90 -39.55
CA LEU A 285 -3.77 -17.27 -40.54
C LEU A 285 -3.34 -17.65 -41.97
N GLU A 286 -4.23 -17.47 -42.94
CA GLU A 286 -3.98 -17.79 -44.36
C GLU A 286 -2.78 -17.03 -44.95
N ASN A 287 -2.48 -15.84 -44.43
CA ASN A 287 -1.33 -15.02 -44.84
C ASN A 287 0.00 -15.45 -44.20
N GLY A 288 -0.01 -16.46 -43.33
CA GLY A 288 1.16 -16.94 -42.58
C GLY A 288 1.42 -16.19 -41.26
N ASN A 289 0.63 -15.16 -40.93
CA ASN A 289 0.69 -14.51 -39.63
C ASN A 289 -0.01 -15.37 -38.56
N TYR A 290 0.12 -14.95 -37.31
CA TYR A 290 -0.47 -15.60 -36.15
C TYR A 290 -1.55 -14.70 -35.54
N GLU A 291 -2.76 -15.21 -35.35
CA GLU A 291 -3.73 -14.62 -34.44
C GLU A 291 -3.50 -15.20 -33.05
N ILE A 292 -3.14 -14.33 -32.10
CA ILE A 292 -2.85 -14.68 -30.72
C ILE A 292 -3.82 -13.92 -29.81
N GLY A 293 -4.64 -14.67 -29.09
CA GLY A 293 -5.54 -14.11 -28.08
C GLY A 293 -4.94 -14.22 -26.68
N ILE A 294 -5.02 -13.13 -25.94
CA ILE A 294 -4.72 -13.09 -24.51
C ILE A 294 -6.06 -12.92 -23.80
N HIS A 295 -6.48 -13.96 -23.10
CA HIS A 295 -7.79 -14.07 -22.49
C HIS A 295 -7.66 -13.94 -20.98
N ILE A 296 -8.37 -12.97 -20.40
CA ILE A 296 -8.43 -12.75 -18.96
C ILE A 296 -9.83 -13.09 -18.49
N ALA A 297 -9.94 -13.81 -17.37
CA ALA A 297 -11.21 -14.11 -16.71
C ALA A 297 -12.13 -12.89 -16.63
N ASP A 298 -13.39 -13.00 -17.09
CA ASP A 298 -14.37 -11.91 -17.01
C ASP A 298 -15.00 -11.85 -15.62
N VAL A 299 -14.18 -11.54 -14.60
CA VAL A 299 -14.63 -11.37 -13.20
C VAL A 299 -15.78 -10.36 -13.10
N SER A 300 -15.74 -9.31 -13.93
CA SER A 300 -16.79 -8.27 -14.00
C SER A 300 -18.16 -8.80 -14.49
N HIS A 301 -18.19 -10.00 -15.06
CA HIS A 301 -19.45 -10.68 -15.37
C HIS A 301 -20.17 -11.11 -14.09
N TYR A 302 -19.44 -11.59 -13.08
CA TYR A 302 -19.98 -12.13 -11.84
C TYR A 302 -20.00 -11.11 -10.70
N VAL A 303 -18.99 -10.23 -10.63
CA VAL A 303 -18.90 -9.16 -9.62
C VAL A 303 -19.43 -7.86 -10.24
N LYS A 304 -20.57 -7.37 -9.74
CA LYS A 304 -21.25 -6.17 -10.27
C LYS A 304 -21.09 -4.97 -9.35
N PRO A 305 -20.89 -3.75 -9.90
CA PRO A 305 -20.78 -2.54 -9.09
C PRO A 305 -21.94 -2.36 -8.10
N GLY A 306 -21.63 -2.05 -6.85
CA GLY A 306 -22.61 -1.81 -5.79
C GLY A 306 -23.32 -3.06 -5.25
N THR A 307 -22.72 -4.24 -5.44
CA THR A 307 -23.13 -5.48 -4.77
C THR A 307 -22.24 -5.75 -3.56
N VAL A 308 -22.72 -6.57 -2.61
CA VAL A 308 -21.91 -6.96 -1.43
C VAL A 308 -20.58 -7.63 -1.82
N LEU A 309 -20.54 -8.32 -2.97
CA LEU A 309 -19.31 -8.90 -3.51
C LEU A 309 -18.33 -7.83 -4.02
N ASP A 310 -18.84 -6.76 -4.61
CA ASP A 310 -18.02 -5.65 -5.12
C ASP A 310 -17.44 -4.84 -3.96
N ASP A 311 -18.25 -4.55 -2.94
CA ASP A 311 -17.81 -3.86 -1.73
C ASP A 311 -16.72 -4.69 -1.01
N GLU A 312 -16.94 -6.00 -0.82
CA GLU A 312 -15.94 -6.89 -0.20
C GLU A 312 -14.65 -6.99 -1.02
N ALA A 313 -14.74 -7.13 -2.35
CA ALA A 313 -13.58 -7.18 -3.22
C ALA A 313 -12.80 -5.85 -3.20
N TYR A 314 -13.51 -4.73 -3.11
CA TYR A 314 -12.92 -3.39 -2.99
C TYR A 314 -12.16 -3.23 -1.68
N GLU A 315 -12.74 -3.64 -0.55
CA GLU A 315 -12.10 -3.57 0.76
C GLU A 315 -10.87 -4.48 0.86
N ARG A 316 -10.93 -5.70 0.28
CA ARG A 316 -9.77 -6.60 0.22
C ARG A 316 -8.69 -6.12 -0.75
N ALA A 317 -9.09 -5.48 -1.85
CA ALA A 317 -8.27 -4.95 -2.95
C ALA A 317 -7.40 -5.97 -3.74
N THR A 318 -6.85 -6.99 -3.10
CA THR A 318 -6.01 -8.03 -3.70
C THR A 318 -6.06 -9.31 -2.87
N SER A 319 -5.83 -10.46 -3.51
CA SER A 319 -5.53 -11.69 -2.77
C SER A 319 -4.17 -11.57 -2.09
N VAL A 320 -4.03 -12.13 -0.89
CA VAL A 320 -2.77 -12.18 -0.13
C VAL A 320 -2.29 -13.63 -0.06
N TYR A 321 -1.11 -13.88 -0.62
CA TYR A 321 -0.51 -15.21 -0.65
C TYR A 321 0.50 -15.33 0.50
N LEU A 322 0.18 -16.18 1.48
CA LEU A 322 1.10 -16.61 2.53
C LEU A 322 1.85 -17.87 2.09
N VAL A 323 2.73 -18.36 2.94
CA VAL A 323 3.54 -19.55 2.64
C VAL A 323 2.68 -20.81 2.53
N ASP A 324 1.71 -20.96 3.42
CA ASP A 324 0.84 -22.13 3.54
C ASP A 324 -0.55 -21.93 2.91
N ARG A 325 -1.08 -20.71 2.92
CA ARG A 325 -2.45 -20.42 2.45
C ARG A 325 -2.59 -19.14 1.63
N VAL A 326 -3.77 -18.97 1.04
CA VAL A 326 -4.18 -17.75 0.34
C VAL A 326 -5.35 -17.14 1.08
N VAL A 327 -5.31 -15.82 1.31
CA VAL A 327 -6.48 -15.02 1.69
C VAL A 327 -7.04 -14.44 0.40
N PRO A 328 -8.12 -15.02 -0.17
CA PRO A 328 -8.56 -14.65 -1.49
C PRO A 328 -9.34 -13.33 -1.47
N MET A 329 -9.24 -12.56 -2.55
CA MET A 329 -10.04 -11.36 -2.77
C MET A 329 -11.52 -11.68 -3.01
N LEU A 330 -11.80 -12.84 -3.61
CA LEU A 330 -13.14 -13.31 -3.95
C LEU A 330 -13.38 -14.69 -3.35
N PRO A 331 -14.63 -15.05 -3.02
CA PRO A 331 -14.94 -16.41 -2.57
C PRO A 331 -14.48 -17.47 -3.56
N GLU A 332 -14.00 -18.60 -3.06
CA GLU A 332 -13.33 -19.64 -3.87
C GLU A 332 -14.20 -20.19 -5.01
N VAL A 333 -15.52 -20.27 -4.80
CA VAL A 333 -16.46 -20.71 -5.84
C VAL A 333 -16.48 -19.79 -7.07
N LEU A 334 -16.07 -18.52 -6.90
CA LEU A 334 -15.81 -17.61 -8.01
C LEU A 334 -14.39 -17.78 -8.52
N SER A 335 -13.38 -17.56 -7.66
CA SER A 335 -11.97 -17.51 -8.09
C SER A 335 -11.50 -18.82 -8.72
N ASN A 336 -11.77 -19.96 -8.08
CA ASN A 336 -11.33 -21.29 -8.51
C ASN A 336 -12.35 -21.97 -9.44
N GLY A 337 -13.58 -21.44 -9.47
CA GLY A 337 -14.70 -21.99 -10.21
C GLY A 337 -14.98 -21.24 -11.50
N VAL A 338 -15.96 -20.35 -11.48
CA VAL A 338 -16.50 -19.71 -12.69
C VAL A 338 -15.58 -18.67 -13.32
N CYS A 339 -14.70 -18.03 -12.53
CA CYS A 339 -13.70 -17.10 -13.05
C CYS A 339 -12.44 -17.83 -13.54
N SER A 340 -12.04 -18.92 -12.87
CA SER A 340 -10.89 -19.71 -13.28
C SER A 340 -11.09 -20.30 -14.69
N LEU A 341 -10.11 -20.10 -15.57
CA LEU A 341 -10.09 -20.57 -16.95
C LEU A 341 -9.77 -22.08 -17.04
N ASN A 342 -10.53 -22.88 -16.29
CA ASN A 342 -10.35 -24.32 -16.17
C ASN A 342 -10.33 -25.04 -17.53
N PRO A 343 -9.48 -26.08 -17.69
CA PRO A 343 -9.42 -26.86 -18.91
C PRO A 343 -10.74 -27.59 -19.16
N HIS A 344 -11.11 -27.72 -20.42
CA HIS A 344 -12.28 -28.41 -20.93
C HIS A 344 -13.64 -27.84 -20.50
N GLU A 345 -13.66 -26.56 -20.11
CA GLU A 345 -14.86 -25.81 -19.77
C GLU A 345 -14.98 -24.56 -20.62
N ASP A 346 -16.21 -24.20 -20.99
CA ASP A 346 -16.49 -22.91 -21.62
C ASP A 346 -16.32 -21.80 -20.57
N LYS A 347 -15.58 -20.74 -20.90
CA LYS A 347 -15.26 -19.65 -19.96
C LYS A 347 -15.44 -18.27 -20.58
N LEU A 348 -15.95 -17.35 -19.77
CA LEU A 348 -16.18 -15.97 -20.17
C LEU A 348 -14.92 -15.14 -19.94
N CYS A 349 -14.46 -14.44 -20.97
CA CYS A 349 -13.24 -13.65 -20.88
C CYS A 349 -13.42 -12.21 -21.38
N PHE A 350 -12.54 -11.33 -20.92
CA PHE A 350 -12.11 -10.16 -21.66
C PHE A 350 -10.79 -10.46 -22.35
N SER A 351 -10.64 -10.04 -23.60
CA SER A 351 -9.48 -10.45 -24.39
C SER A 351 -8.86 -9.33 -25.19
N ALA A 352 -7.55 -9.42 -25.33
CA ALA A 352 -6.74 -8.67 -26.27
C ALA A 352 -6.24 -9.64 -27.34
N VAL A 353 -6.69 -9.48 -28.57
CA VAL A 353 -6.34 -10.35 -29.70
C VAL A 353 -5.47 -9.58 -30.67
N PHE A 354 -4.35 -10.18 -31.06
CA PHE A 354 -3.33 -9.56 -31.91
C PHE A 354 -3.05 -10.42 -33.13
N GLU A 355 -2.84 -9.78 -34.28
CA GLU A 355 -2.20 -10.40 -35.43
C GLU A 355 -0.71 -10.07 -35.41
N LEU A 356 0.14 -11.07 -35.25
CA LEU A 356 1.59 -10.97 -35.20
C LEU A 356 2.23 -11.67 -36.39
N ASP A 357 3.26 -11.08 -36.98
CA ASP A 357 4.14 -11.80 -37.92
C ASP A 357 5.27 -12.55 -37.19
N ASP A 358 6.10 -13.28 -37.94
CA ASP A 358 7.29 -13.99 -37.42
C ASP A 358 8.33 -13.09 -36.74
N LYS A 359 8.22 -11.77 -36.87
CA LYS A 359 9.10 -10.79 -36.21
C LYS A 359 8.42 -10.15 -35.01
N ALA A 360 7.29 -10.70 -34.55
CA ALA A 360 6.46 -10.12 -33.49
C ALA A 360 6.09 -8.65 -33.76
N VAL A 361 5.79 -8.31 -35.01
CA VAL A 361 5.21 -7.01 -35.39
C VAL A 361 3.69 -7.15 -35.38
N ILE A 362 3.01 -6.21 -34.71
CA ILE A 362 1.54 -6.17 -34.62
C ILE A 362 0.99 -5.53 -35.89
N HIS A 363 0.21 -6.31 -36.65
CA HIS A 363 -0.50 -5.84 -37.85
C HIS A 363 -1.93 -5.41 -37.51
N ASN A 364 -2.61 -6.17 -36.66
CA ASN A 364 -3.97 -5.89 -36.20
C ASN A 364 -4.11 -6.13 -34.69
N GLN A 365 -5.09 -5.45 -34.09
CA GLN A 365 -5.44 -5.63 -32.67
C GLN A 365 -6.95 -5.48 -32.45
N TRP A 366 -7.51 -6.27 -31.54
CA TRP A 366 -8.90 -6.24 -31.13
C TRP A 366 -9.03 -6.41 -29.62
N PHE A 367 -9.95 -5.66 -28.99
CA PHE A 367 -10.24 -5.78 -27.55
C PHE A 367 -11.74 -5.95 -27.36
N GLY A 368 -12.14 -6.92 -26.54
CA GLY A 368 -13.56 -7.14 -26.28
C GLY A 368 -13.81 -8.37 -25.42
N ARG A 369 -15.09 -8.73 -25.31
CA ARG A 369 -15.53 -9.92 -24.58
C ARG A 369 -15.53 -11.13 -25.50
N THR A 370 -14.97 -12.24 -25.01
CA THR A 370 -14.95 -13.52 -25.71
C THR A 370 -15.54 -14.62 -24.84
N VAL A 371 -15.84 -15.75 -25.48
CA VAL A 371 -15.98 -17.05 -24.82
C VAL A 371 -14.90 -17.98 -25.38
N ILE A 372 -14.23 -18.72 -24.51
CA ILE A 372 -13.14 -19.65 -24.87
C ILE A 372 -13.46 -21.04 -24.32
N HIS A 373 -12.71 -22.03 -24.80
CA HIS A 373 -12.66 -23.38 -24.25
C HIS A 373 -11.18 -23.76 -24.12
N SER A 374 -10.67 -23.91 -22.90
CA SER A 374 -9.25 -24.21 -22.69
C SER A 374 -8.97 -25.69 -23.00
N ASP A 375 -8.13 -25.96 -23.99
CA ASP A 375 -7.77 -27.32 -24.42
C ASP A 375 -6.79 -28.01 -23.47
N GLN A 376 -6.00 -27.24 -22.72
CA GLN A 376 -4.94 -27.78 -21.86
C GLN A 376 -4.60 -26.82 -20.72
N ARG A 377 -4.35 -27.40 -19.55
CA ARG A 377 -3.65 -26.73 -18.44
C ARG A 377 -2.22 -27.22 -18.39
N PHE A 378 -1.25 -26.30 -18.33
CA PHE A 378 0.15 -26.63 -18.07
C PHE A 378 0.62 -26.10 -16.73
N ALA A 379 1.45 -26.88 -16.05
CA ALA A 379 2.41 -26.30 -15.11
C ALA A 379 3.56 -25.64 -15.88
N TYR A 380 4.21 -24.63 -15.29
CA TYR A 380 5.40 -24.02 -15.88
C TYR A 380 6.49 -25.04 -16.22
N GLU A 381 6.66 -26.07 -15.40
CA GLU A 381 7.63 -27.15 -15.60
C GLU A 381 7.35 -27.97 -16.87
N GLU A 382 6.07 -28.25 -17.16
CA GLU A 382 5.66 -28.99 -18.36
C GLU A 382 5.88 -28.16 -19.62
N ALA A 383 5.46 -26.89 -19.61
CA ALA A 383 5.69 -25.98 -20.73
C ALA A 383 7.20 -25.72 -20.95
N GLN A 384 7.97 -25.61 -19.87
CA GLN A 384 9.43 -25.46 -19.95
C GLN A 384 10.07 -26.70 -20.56
N HIS A 385 9.61 -27.90 -20.21
CA HIS A 385 10.10 -29.14 -20.80
C HIS A 385 9.89 -29.14 -22.32
N ILE A 386 8.68 -28.80 -22.80
CA ILE A 386 8.39 -28.68 -24.23
C ILE A 386 9.34 -27.68 -24.91
N ILE A 387 9.59 -26.52 -24.29
CA ILE A 387 10.46 -25.48 -24.84
C ILE A 387 11.92 -25.97 -24.97
N GLU A 388 12.42 -26.73 -23.99
CA GLU A 388 13.81 -27.19 -23.95
C GLU A 388 14.06 -28.41 -24.85
N THR A 389 13.15 -29.39 -24.83
CA THR A 389 13.35 -30.66 -25.53
C THR A 389 12.75 -30.66 -26.94
N GLN A 390 11.75 -29.79 -27.19
CA GLN A 390 10.91 -29.83 -28.39
C GLN A 390 10.18 -31.18 -28.57
N GLU A 391 10.02 -31.93 -27.48
CA GLU A 391 9.33 -33.22 -27.46
C GLU A 391 7.86 -33.05 -27.06
N ASP A 392 7.06 -34.07 -27.39
CA ASP A 392 5.63 -34.12 -27.13
C ASP A 392 5.26 -35.04 -25.94
N GLU A 393 6.24 -35.62 -25.25
CA GLU A 393 6.03 -36.47 -24.07
C GLU A 393 6.54 -35.79 -22.80
N ILE A 394 5.63 -35.54 -21.84
CA ILE A 394 5.94 -35.00 -20.53
C ILE A 394 6.30 -36.13 -19.57
N PRO A 395 7.49 -36.10 -18.94
CA PRO A 395 7.89 -37.05 -17.89
C PRO A 395 6.93 -37.08 -16.68
N GLU A 396 6.88 -38.23 -15.99
CA GLU A 396 5.98 -38.47 -14.86
C GLU A 396 6.22 -37.53 -13.66
N ASP A 397 7.47 -37.17 -13.40
CA ASP A 397 7.91 -36.36 -12.26
C ASP A 397 7.49 -34.89 -12.34
N ILE A 398 7.28 -34.36 -13.55
CA ILE A 398 6.81 -32.98 -13.77
C ILE A 398 5.37 -32.90 -14.24
N SER A 399 4.80 -34.01 -14.69
CA SER A 399 3.44 -34.08 -15.21
C SER A 399 2.41 -33.79 -14.11
N LEU A 400 1.46 -32.89 -14.39
CA LEU A 400 0.32 -32.61 -13.51
C LEU A 400 -0.54 -33.84 -13.23
N SER A 401 -0.58 -34.80 -14.17
CA SER A 401 -1.34 -36.04 -14.03
C SER A 401 -0.62 -37.12 -13.22
N ARG A 402 0.65 -36.86 -12.83
CA ARG A 402 1.57 -37.82 -12.18
C ARG A 402 1.76 -39.09 -13.00
N LYS A 403 1.72 -38.95 -14.32
CA LYS A 403 1.94 -40.01 -15.32
C LYS A 403 2.59 -39.42 -16.56
N ARG A 404 3.35 -40.23 -17.30
CA ARG A 404 3.82 -39.83 -18.64
C ARG A 404 2.63 -39.41 -19.50
N THR A 405 2.68 -38.17 -20.00
CA THR A 405 1.55 -37.55 -20.69
C THR A 405 1.99 -37.07 -22.06
N LYS A 406 1.31 -37.53 -23.10
CA LYS A 406 1.57 -37.10 -24.47
C LYS A 406 0.73 -35.87 -24.81
N ILE A 407 1.37 -34.81 -25.24
CA ILE A 407 0.75 -33.54 -25.62
C ILE A 407 0.45 -33.55 -27.13
N PRO A 408 -0.76 -33.12 -27.56
CA PRO A 408 -1.08 -32.99 -28.98
C PRO A 408 -0.09 -32.08 -29.73
N THR A 409 0.33 -32.51 -30.92
CA THR A 409 1.30 -31.76 -31.76
C THR A 409 0.92 -30.29 -31.99
N PRO A 410 -0.35 -29.91 -32.26
CA PRO A 410 -0.71 -28.51 -32.42
C PRO A 410 -0.40 -27.65 -31.20
N ILE A 411 -0.56 -28.19 -29.99
CA ILE A 411 -0.26 -27.52 -28.72
C ILE A 411 1.24 -27.34 -28.57
N VAL A 412 2.02 -28.38 -28.82
CA VAL A 412 3.50 -28.30 -28.80
C VAL A 412 4.00 -27.20 -29.75
N GLN A 413 3.51 -27.17 -30.99
CA GLN A 413 3.91 -26.16 -31.97
C GLN A 413 3.49 -24.75 -31.57
N ALA A 414 2.28 -24.59 -31.01
CA ALA A 414 1.82 -23.30 -30.48
C ALA A 414 2.71 -22.82 -29.34
N THR A 415 3.02 -23.67 -28.35
CA THR A 415 3.90 -23.34 -27.22
C THR A 415 5.28 -22.89 -27.70
N LEU A 416 5.90 -23.62 -28.64
CA LEU A 416 7.21 -23.26 -29.20
C LEU A 416 7.18 -21.94 -29.96
N LYS A 417 6.15 -21.70 -30.78
CA LYS A 417 6.02 -20.45 -31.54
C LYS A 417 5.74 -19.25 -30.62
N LEU A 418 4.93 -19.42 -29.58
CA LEU A 418 4.69 -18.38 -28.58
C LEU A 418 5.98 -18.02 -27.82
N ASP A 419 6.80 -19.01 -27.43
CA ASP A 419 8.11 -18.77 -26.81
C ASP A 419 9.06 -17.98 -27.75
N GLU A 420 9.13 -18.37 -29.03
CA GLU A 420 9.91 -17.66 -30.04
C GLU A 420 9.52 -16.17 -30.12
N LEU A 421 8.22 -15.89 -30.24
CA LEU A 421 7.70 -14.52 -30.30
C LEU A 421 7.97 -13.76 -28.98
N ALA A 422 7.82 -14.41 -27.83
CA ALA A 422 8.13 -13.82 -26.53
C ALA A 422 9.60 -13.42 -26.42
N LYS A 423 10.54 -14.27 -26.88
CA LYS A 423 11.97 -13.96 -26.93
C LYS A 423 12.26 -12.74 -27.81
N ILE A 424 11.61 -12.63 -28.97
CA ILE A 424 11.75 -11.46 -29.85
C ILE A 424 11.22 -10.19 -29.17
N MET A 425 10.04 -10.26 -28.54
CA MET A 425 9.45 -9.13 -27.82
C MET A 425 10.33 -8.67 -26.65
N ARG A 426 10.84 -9.63 -25.87
CA ARG A 426 11.77 -9.35 -24.76
C ARG A 426 13.04 -8.67 -25.22
N ALA A 427 13.66 -9.17 -26.28
CA ALA A 427 14.88 -8.57 -26.84
C ALA A 427 14.63 -7.10 -27.23
N LYS A 428 13.51 -6.80 -27.91
CA LYS A 428 13.11 -5.42 -28.24
C LYS A 428 12.85 -4.57 -27.00
N ARG A 429 12.17 -5.12 -25.98
CA ARG A 429 11.88 -4.46 -24.70
C ARG A 429 13.16 -4.08 -23.96
N MET A 430 14.12 -4.99 -23.86
CA MET A 430 15.43 -4.74 -23.24
C MET A 430 16.26 -3.72 -24.02
N GLN A 431 16.28 -3.80 -25.36
CA GLN A 431 16.95 -2.80 -26.22
C GLN A 431 16.33 -1.40 -26.07
N SER A 432 15.04 -1.32 -25.73
CA SER A 432 14.33 -0.07 -25.47
C SER A 432 14.55 0.49 -24.05
N GLY A 433 15.40 -0.16 -23.24
CA GLY A 433 15.75 0.31 -21.90
C GLY A 433 14.86 -0.23 -20.78
N ALA A 434 14.21 -1.38 -20.95
CA ALA A 434 13.62 -2.06 -19.79
C ALA A 434 14.73 -2.51 -18.81
N LEU A 435 14.47 -2.43 -17.51
CA LEU A 435 15.35 -2.95 -16.47
C LEU A 435 14.94 -4.39 -16.13
N SER A 436 15.91 -5.30 -16.07
CA SER A 436 15.66 -6.70 -15.69
C SER A 436 16.15 -6.94 -14.26
N PHE A 437 15.22 -7.09 -13.33
CA PHE A 437 15.51 -7.46 -11.95
C PHE A 437 15.24 -8.95 -11.77
N ASP A 438 16.24 -9.79 -12.06
CA ASP A 438 16.17 -11.22 -11.73
C ASP A 438 16.34 -11.37 -10.21
N LYS A 439 15.26 -11.22 -9.45
CA LYS A 439 15.27 -11.52 -8.01
C LYS A 439 15.16 -13.02 -7.79
N THR A 440 16.03 -13.56 -6.94
CA THR A 440 15.91 -14.93 -6.48
C THR A 440 14.87 -14.96 -5.35
N GLU A 441 13.72 -15.57 -5.61
CA GLU A 441 12.67 -15.74 -4.61
C GLU A 441 12.89 -17.05 -3.85
N VAL A 442 12.74 -17.00 -2.53
CA VAL A 442 12.80 -18.18 -1.65
C VAL A 442 11.39 -18.74 -1.50
N LYS A 443 11.24 -20.04 -1.69
CA LYS A 443 10.01 -20.78 -1.41
C LYS A 443 10.30 -21.99 -0.50
N PHE A 444 9.26 -22.46 0.17
CA PHE A 444 9.32 -23.57 1.11
C PHE A 444 8.59 -24.78 0.53
N ASP A 445 9.16 -25.96 0.71
CA ASP A 445 8.44 -27.21 0.54
C ASP A 445 7.75 -27.53 1.86
N LEU A 446 6.42 -27.66 1.83
CA LEU A 446 5.62 -27.98 3.00
C LEU A 446 5.19 -29.45 2.97
N ASN A 447 5.07 -30.07 4.15
CA ASN A 447 4.46 -31.39 4.28
C ASN A 447 2.92 -31.29 4.38
N GLU A 448 2.24 -32.42 4.61
CA GLU A 448 0.77 -32.48 4.72
C GLU A 448 0.19 -31.73 5.93
N ASN A 449 1.03 -31.34 6.90
CA ASN A 449 0.66 -30.54 8.08
C ASN A 449 1.13 -29.08 7.95
N ASP A 450 1.45 -28.61 6.74
CA ASP A 450 1.99 -27.28 6.44
C ASP A 450 3.32 -26.93 7.12
N GLU A 451 4.08 -27.94 7.58
CA GLU A 451 5.39 -27.74 8.19
C GLU A 451 6.48 -27.67 7.11
N PRO A 452 7.43 -26.72 7.19
CA PRO A 452 8.49 -26.58 6.21
C PRO A 452 9.51 -27.73 6.32
N VAL A 453 9.62 -28.54 5.27
CA VAL A 453 10.58 -29.66 5.15
C VAL A 453 11.77 -29.34 4.24
N GLY A 454 11.67 -28.26 3.46
CA GLY A 454 12.68 -27.87 2.50
C GLY A 454 12.58 -26.41 2.09
N VAL A 455 13.64 -25.92 1.45
CA VAL A 455 13.70 -24.59 0.87
C VAL A 455 14.26 -24.72 -0.53
N PHE A 456 13.62 -24.04 -1.48
CA PHE A 456 14.10 -23.94 -2.85
C PHE A 456 14.07 -22.49 -3.34
N PHE A 457 14.90 -22.21 -4.33
CA PHE A 457 14.98 -20.90 -4.95
C PHE A 457 14.25 -20.94 -6.29
N LYS A 458 13.19 -20.14 -6.40
CA LYS A 458 12.45 -20.01 -7.66
C LYS A 458 13.27 -19.18 -8.62
N THR A 459 13.44 -19.71 -9.83
CA THR A 459 14.11 -19.02 -10.94
C THR A 459 13.15 -18.88 -12.11
N SER A 460 13.08 -17.67 -12.68
CA SER A 460 12.24 -17.40 -13.85
C SER A 460 12.88 -17.97 -15.11
N LYS A 461 12.24 -19.01 -15.69
CA LYS A 461 12.66 -19.67 -16.93
C LYS A 461 11.86 -19.16 -18.14
N ASP A 462 12.11 -19.75 -19.31
CA ASP A 462 11.50 -19.31 -20.57
C ASP A 462 9.98 -19.44 -20.57
N ALA A 463 9.40 -20.48 -19.96
CA ALA A 463 7.95 -20.62 -19.80
C ALA A 463 7.32 -19.47 -18.97
N ASN A 464 7.93 -19.07 -17.86
CA ASN A 464 7.45 -17.93 -17.06
C ASN A 464 7.49 -16.64 -17.87
N LYS A 465 8.63 -16.47 -18.56
CA LYS A 465 8.96 -15.33 -19.38
C LYS A 465 8.09 -15.23 -20.65
N LEU A 466 7.60 -16.36 -21.17
CA LEU A 466 6.61 -16.41 -22.25
C LEU A 466 5.33 -15.72 -21.81
N ILE A 467 4.73 -16.19 -20.71
CA ILE A 467 3.52 -15.60 -20.14
C ILE A 467 3.74 -14.13 -19.80
N GLU A 468 4.86 -13.79 -19.17
CA GLU A 468 5.22 -12.40 -18.83
C GLU A 468 5.15 -11.46 -20.05
N GLU A 469 5.75 -11.82 -21.18
CA GLU A 469 5.79 -10.93 -22.35
C GLU A 469 4.41 -10.73 -23.00
N PHE A 470 3.57 -11.76 -23.03
CA PHE A 470 2.19 -11.61 -23.52
C PHE A 470 1.35 -10.77 -22.55
N MET A 471 1.43 -11.00 -21.24
CA MET A 471 0.74 -10.16 -20.25
C MET A 471 1.19 -8.69 -20.33
N LEU A 472 2.50 -8.44 -20.51
CA LEU A 472 3.03 -7.09 -20.73
C LEU A 472 2.50 -6.46 -22.02
N LEU A 473 2.40 -7.24 -23.11
CA LEU A 473 1.83 -6.79 -24.37
C LEU A 473 0.36 -6.38 -24.18
N ALA A 474 -0.47 -7.22 -23.56
CA ALA A 474 -1.87 -6.93 -23.27
C ALA A 474 -2.00 -5.66 -22.41
N ASN A 475 -1.31 -5.61 -21.27
CA ASN A 475 -1.36 -4.49 -20.34
C ASN A 475 -0.96 -3.16 -20.99
N LYS A 476 0.14 -3.16 -21.74
CA LYS A 476 0.59 -1.98 -22.49
C LYS A 476 -0.46 -1.53 -23.50
N LYS A 477 -1.01 -2.46 -24.27
CA LYS A 477 -1.93 -2.14 -25.36
C LYS A 477 -3.32 -1.74 -24.87
N VAL A 478 -3.79 -2.30 -23.77
CA VAL A 478 -5.01 -1.86 -23.07
C VAL A 478 -4.82 -0.45 -22.51
N ALA A 479 -3.70 -0.17 -21.86
CA ALA A 479 -3.41 1.18 -21.36
C ALA A 479 -3.36 2.22 -22.50
N GLU A 480 -2.72 1.90 -23.63
CA GLU A 480 -2.73 2.72 -24.85
C GLU A 480 -4.15 2.91 -25.41
N PHE A 481 -4.96 1.85 -25.43
CA PHE A 481 -6.32 1.85 -25.95
C PHE A 481 -7.26 2.73 -25.11
N VAL A 482 -7.20 2.60 -23.78
CA VAL A 482 -8.02 3.40 -22.86
C VAL A 482 -7.54 4.86 -22.84
N GLY A 483 -6.23 5.10 -22.79
CA GLY A 483 -5.66 6.45 -22.72
C GLY A 483 -5.93 7.33 -23.94
N LYS A 484 -6.21 6.72 -25.10
CA LYS A 484 -6.59 7.43 -26.34
C LYS A 484 -8.09 7.73 -26.44
N ARG A 485 -8.93 7.19 -25.55
CA ARG A 485 -10.39 7.33 -25.61
C ARG A 485 -10.88 8.46 -24.72
N THR A 486 -11.80 9.25 -25.27
CA THR A 486 -12.61 10.20 -24.51
C THR A 486 -13.92 9.54 -24.06
N ALA A 487 -14.40 9.93 -22.90
CA ALA A 487 -15.72 9.61 -22.38
C ALA A 487 -16.80 10.37 -23.19
N LYS A 488 -18.05 9.92 -23.06
CA LYS A 488 -19.20 10.49 -23.81
C LYS A 488 -19.43 11.98 -23.52
N ASN A 489 -18.95 12.47 -22.38
CA ASN A 489 -19.03 13.86 -21.95
C ASN A 489 -17.82 14.71 -22.41
N GLY A 490 -16.88 14.15 -23.18
CA GLY A 490 -15.70 14.84 -23.69
C GLY A 490 -14.45 14.72 -22.80
N ASP A 491 -14.58 14.23 -21.56
CA ASP A 491 -13.46 14.07 -20.64
C ASP A 491 -12.59 12.87 -21.00
N LYS A 492 -11.34 12.83 -20.53
CA LYS A 492 -10.55 11.59 -20.57
C LYS A 492 -11.20 10.56 -19.64
N LYS A 493 -11.26 9.30 -20.06
CA LYS A 493 -11.73 8.23 -19.17
C LYS A 493 -10.77 8.06 -18.00
N THR A 494 -11.30 8.07 -16.78
CA THR A 494 -10.56 7.65 -15.59
C THR A 494 -10.21 6.18 -15.69
N PHE A 495 -8.95 5.85 -15.44
CA PHE A 495 -8.42 4.49 -15.50
C PHE A 495 -7.30 4.36 -14.46
N VAL A 496 -7.17 3.17 -13.85
CA VAL A 496 -6.10 2.89 -12.89
C VAL A 496 -4.86 2.49 -13.68
N TYR A 497 -3.83 3.34 -13.64
CA TYR A 497 -2.55 3.07 -14.29
C TYR A 497 -1.56 2.46 -13.31
N ARG A 498 -0.86 1.41 -13.74
CA ARG A 498 0.35 0.93 -13.05
C ARG A 498 1.53 1.80 -13.46
N ILE A 499 1.88 2.76 -12.61
CA ILE A 499 2.98 3.70 -12.84
C ILE A 499 4.22 3.31 -12.03
N HIS A 500 5.39 3.67 -12.55
CA HIS A 500 6.65 3.67 -11.83
C HIS A 500 7.32 5.01 -12.12
N ASP A 501 7.50 5.83 -11.07
CA ASP A 501 8.06 7.16 -11.21
C ASP A 501 9.55 7.13 -11.59
N GLU A 502 10.04 8.29 -12.04
CA GLU A 502 11.46 8.44 -12.31
C GLU A 502 12.28 8.34 -11.01
N PRO A 503 13.47 7.73 -11.03
CA PRO A 503 14.30 7.65 -9.83
C PRO A 503 14.68 9.04 -9.32
N ASN A 504 14.66 9.22 -8.00
CA ASN A 504 15.09 10.47 -7.38
C ASN A 504 16.59 10.71 -7.60
N ASP A 505 16.97 11.91 -8.04
CA ASP A 505 18.35 12.30 -8.37
C ASP A 505 19.31 12.13 -7.18
N GLU A 506 18.90 12.44 -5.96
CA GLU A 506 19.73 12.26 -4.77
C GLU A 506 20.01 10.78 -4.51
N LYS A 507 18.99 9.92 -4.67
CA LYS A 507 19.14 8.45 -4.57
C LYS A 507 20.07 7.91 -5.65
N LEU A 508 19.96 8.40 -6.89
CA LEU A 508 20.85 8.01 -7.99
C LEU A 508 22.30 8.43 -7.74
N ASN A 509 22.53 9.65 -7.24
CA ASN A 509 23.87 10.14 -6.90
C ASN A 509 24.48 9.33 -5.74
N ALA A 510 23.68 9.00 -4.72
CA ALA A 510 24.12 8.14 -3.62
C ALA A 510 24.53 6.75 -4.14
N LEU A 511 23.70 6.13 -4.98
CA LEU A 511 24.00 4.85 -5.61
C LEU A 511 25.28 4.94 -6.46
N ALA A 512 25.43 5.96 -7.30
CA ALA A 512 26.63 6.16 -8.12
C ALA A 512 27.89 6.27 -7.26
N GLY A 513 27.82 6.91 -6.10
CA GLY A 513 28.92 6.99 -5.12
C GLY A 513 29.30 5.63 -4.53
N VAL A 514 28.33 4.75 -4.28
CA VAL A 514 28.58 3.38 -3.80
C VAL A 514 29.16 2.51 -4.91
N VAL A 515 28.49 2.47 -6.05
CA VAL A 515 28.84 1.66 -7.24
C VAL A 515 30.26 1.97 -7.73
N LYS A 516 30.69 3.24 -7.67
CA LYS A 516 32.05 3.67 -8.00
C LYS A 516 33.14 3.00 -7.16
N LYS A 517 32.86 2.67 -5.89
CA LYS A 517 33.83 2.00 -5.01
C LYS A 517 34.10 0.55 -5.42
N PHE A 518 33.16 -0.05 -6.17
CA PHE A 518 33.27 -1.39 -6.73
C PHE A 518 33.76 -1.40 -8.19
N GLY A 519 34.20 -0.25 -8.72
CA GLY A 519 34.78 -0.16 -10.07
C GLY A 519 33.77 0.03 -11.20
N HIS A 520 32.49 0.19 -10.90
CA HIS A 520 31.44 0.45 -11.88
C HIS A 520 31.11 1.95 -11.94
N GLN A 521 30.50 2.41 -13.04
CA GLN A 521 30.14 3.81 -13.23
C GLN A 521 28.72 3.94 -13.79
N LEU A 522 27.91 4.80 -13.15
CA LEU A 522 26.61 5.20 -13.64
C LEU A 522 26.72 6.51 -14.44
N ASP A 523 26.00 6.59 -15.55
CA ASP A 523 25.96 7.76 -16.42
C ASP A 523 24.65 8.52 -16.21
N LEU A 524 24.68 9.56 -15.37
CA LEU A 524 23.51 10.30 -14.90
C LEU A 524 23.13 11.52 -15.76
N ARG A 525 23.65 11.63 -16.98
CA ARG A 525 23.45 12.83 -17.83
C ARG A 525 22.06 12.95 -18.43
N ASP A 526 21.47 11.82 -18.82
CA ASP A 526 20.14 11.73 -19.38
C ASP A 526 19.53 10.37 -19.09
N ARG A 527 18.20 10.27 -19.21
CA ARG A 527 17.44 9.06 -18.88
C ARG A 527 17.89 7.82 -19.62
N ASN A 528 18.20 7.92 -20.92
CA ASN A 528 18.60 6.76 -21.71
C ASN A 528 19.96 6.23 -21.25
N ARG A 529 20.90 7.13 -20.93
CA ARG A 529 22.21 6.77 -20.36
C ARG A 529 22.09 6.20 -18.95
N VAL A 530 21.21 6.74 -18.11
CA VAL A 530 20.94 6.20 -16.77
C VAL A 530 20.49 4.76 -16.90
N THR A 531 19.45 4.51 -17.69
CA THR A 531 18.91 3.17 -17.92
C THR A 531 19.93 2.21 -18.51
N SER A 532 20.68 2.63 -19.53
CA SER A 532 21.72 1.79 -20.14
C SER A 532 22.85 1.45 -19.17
N SER A 533 23.32 2.42 -18.38
CA SER A 533 24.36 2.21 -17.37
C SER A 533 23.88 1.37 -16.19
N LEU A 534 22.61 1.49 -15.80
CA LEU A 534 21.97 0.61 -14.82
C LEU A 534 21.86 -0.82 -15.35
N ASN A 535 21.37 -1.03 -16.58
CA ASN A 535 21.32 -2.37 -17.17
C ASN A 535 22.70 -3.03 -17.28
N LYS A 536 23.71 -2.23 -17.66
CA LYS A 536 25.10 -2.70 -17.65
C LYS A 536 25.55 -3.08 -16.24
N LEU A 537 25.26 -2.25 -15.24
CA LEU A 537 25.56 -2.56 -13.84
C LEU A 537 24.88 -3.87 -13.41
N LEU A 538 23.58 -4.02 -13.67
CA LEU A 538 22.78 -5.21 -13.34
C LEU A 538 23.39 -6.48 -13.96
N HIS A 539 23.86 -6.38 -15.20
CA HIS A 539 24.55 -7.47 -15.89
C HIS A 539 25.94 -7.76 -15.29
N ASP A 540 26.76 -6.74 -15.09
CA ASP A 540 28.16 -6.89 -14.68
C ASP A 540 28.30 -7.42 -13.25
N VAL A 541 27.37 -7.11 -12.35
CA VAL A 541 27.42 -7.58 -10.96
C VAL A 541 26.73 -8.93 -10.75
N LYS A 542 26.12 -9.52 -11.79
CA LYS A 542 25.46 -10.83 -11.67
C LYS A 542 26.50 -11.92 -11.39
N GLY A 543 26.37 -12.58 -10.24
CA GLY A 543 27.33 -13.55 -9.69
C GLY A 543 28.52 -12.93 -8.95
N ALA A 544 28.61 -11.60 -8.87
CA ALA A 544 29.68 -10.92 -8.14
C ALA A 544 29.41 -10.89 -6.62
N LYS A 545 30.46 -10.69 -5.81
CA LYS A 545 30.35 -10.68 -4.33
C LYS A 545 29.50 -9.51 -3.83
N GLU A 546 29.51 -8.42 -4.59
CA GLU A 546 28.81 -7.18 -4.34
C GLU A 546 27.38 -7.16 -4.88
N GLN A 547 26.92 -8.20 -5.59
CA GLN A 547 25.59 -8.26 -6.21
C GLN A 547 24.49 -7.84 -5.23
N ASN A 548 24.40 -8.52 -4.10
CA ASN A 548 23.32 -8.30 -3.12
C ASN A 548 23.42 -6.94 -2.41
N MET A 549 24.60 -6.31 -2.41
CA MET A 549 24.79 -4.98 -1.83
C MET A 549 24.38 -3.87 -2.81
N LEU A 550 24.63 -4.07 -4.10
CA LEU A 550 24.32 -3.10 -5.15
C LEU A 550 22.90 -3.28 -5.71
N ILE A 551 22.34 -4.49 -5.60
CA ILE A 551 21.03 -4.89 -6.08
C ILE A 551 20.34 -5.74 -4.99
N PRO A 552 19.76 -5.10 -3.98
CA PRO A 552 19.03 -5.79 -2.92
C PRO A 552 17.62 -6.29 -3.33
#